data_AF-A0A437AMH3-F1
#
_entry.id   AF-A0A437AMH3-F1
#
_cell.length_a   1.000
_cell.length_b   1.000
_cell.length_c   1.000
_cell.angle_alpha   90.00
_cell.angle_beta   90.00
_cell.angle_gamma   90.00
#
_symmetry.space_group_name_H-M   'P 1'
#
loop_
_entity.id
_entity.type
_entity.pdbx_description
1 polymer ?
#
loop_
_entity_poly.entity_id
_entity_poly.type
_entity_poly.pdbx_seq_one_letter_code
_entity_poly.pdbx_strand_id
1 'polypeptide(L)'
;MFFNIILLTNCSIIHLPTKEEITKLKKDAEEILILCVKTKDLEGLLKEAKSCFNEIFEMCFDNLSKKVFDSIYKEVYLWLVDNIQVKLKEIILYYKTNYPNNMEYKKFKNNAELYLKYFKVYKRKGRLFCFFVYFIIFMNGIGLSLAIQYFIKKK
;
A
#
# COMPACT_ATOMS: atom_id res chain seq x y z
N MET A 1 -33.40 -21.17 -37.28
CA MET A 1 -34.36 -21.82 -36.36
C MET A 1 -33.76 -23.18 -36.04
N PHE A 2 -33.06 -23.48 -34.94
CA PHE A 2 -33.05 -23.03 -33.55
C PHE A 2 -31.59 -23.05 -33.06
N PHE A 3 -31.03 -21.91 -32.64
CA PHE A 3 -29.91 -21.94 -31.69
C PHE A 3 -30.51 -21.87 -30.29
N ASN A 4 -30.84 -23.05 -29.78
CA ASN A 4 -31.32 -23.25 -28.41
C ASN A 4 -30.17 -22.91 -27.44
N ILE A 5 -30.37 -21.85 -26.65
CA ILE A 5 -30.37 -21.90 -25.18
C ILE A 5 -29.31 -22.85 -24.56
N ILE A 6 -28.01 -22.61 -24.77
CA ILE A 6 -26.92 -23.00 -23.84
C ILE A 6 -25.77 -21.98 -23.97
N LEU A 7 -26.06 -20.71 -23.69
CA LEU A 7 -25.03 -19.68 -23.50
C LEU A 7 -25.33 -18.84 -22.24
N LEU A 8 -26.03 -19.46 -21.28
CA LEU A 8 -26.42 -18.88 -19.99
C LEU A 8 -25.98 -19.73 -18.78
N THR A 9 -25.02 -20.64 -18.97
CA THR A 9 -24.53 -21.52 -17.88
C THR A 9 -23.02 -21.69 -17.85
N ASN A 10 -22.25 -20.70 -18.28
CA ASN A 10 -20.86 -20.55 -17.81
C ASN A 10 -20.80 -19.37 -16.84
N CYS A 11 -21.54 -19.47 -15.73
CA CYS A 11 -21.10 -18.86 -14.49
C CYS A 11 -19.87 -19.66 -14.04
N SER A 12 -18.71 -19.30 -14.58
CA SER A 12 -17.42 -19.76 -14.08
C SER A 12 -17.38 -19.46 -12.59
N ILE A 13 -17.07 -20.49 -11.81
CA ILE A 13 -16.96 -20.45 -10.35
C ILE A 13 -16.21 -19.19 -9.94
N ILE A 14 -16.84 -18.37 -9.09
CA ILE A 14 -16.24 -17.19 -8.46
C ILE A 14 -15.10 -17.71 -7.56
N HIS A 15 -13.88 -17.79 -8.09
CA HIS A 15 -12.72 -18.11 -7.26
C HIS A 15 -12.28 -16.83 -6.55
N LEU A 16 -12.85 -16.62 -5.37
CA LEU A 16 -12.27 -15.66 -4.43
C LEU A 16 -10.85 -16.13 -4.10
N PRO A 17 -9.81 -15.27 -4.23
CA PRO A 17 -8.49 -15.65 -3.79
C PRO A 17 -8.55 -15.95 -2.29
N THR A 18 -8.11 -17.16 -1.93
CA THR A 18 -8.01 -17.61 -0.56
C THR A 18 -6.98 -16.77 0.19
N LYS A 19 -7.11 -16.72 1.52
CA LYS A 19 -6.12 -16.06 2.36
C LYS A 19 -4.71 -16.63 2.15
N GLU A 20 -4.62 -17.92 1.86
CA GLU A 20 -3.36 -18.63 1.57
C GLU A 20 -2.73 -18.15 0.26
N GLU A 21 -3.52 -18.00 -0.81
CA GLU A 21 -3.06 -17.46 -2.10
C GLU A 21 -2.56 -16.02 -1.95
N ILE A 22 -3.31 -15.17 -1.23
CA ILE A 22 -2.88 -13.79 -0.95
C ILE A 22 -1.57 -13.78 -0.14
N THR A 23 -1.43 -14.68 0.84
CA THR A 23 -0.23 -14.76 1.68
C THR A 23 0.97 -15.23 0.87
N LYS A 24 0.77 -16.23 0.00
CA LYS A 24 1.80 -16.73 -0.91
C LYS A 24 2.27 -15.64 -1.86
N LEU A 25 1.34 -14.93 -2.51
CA LEU A 25 1.68 -13.83 -3.41
C LEU A 25 2.47 -12.72 -2.71
N LYS A 26 2.06 -12.35 -1.48
CA LYS A 26 2.83 -11.37 -0.68
C LYS A 26 4.25 -11.87 -0.40
N LYS A 27 4.41 -13.15 -0.07
CA LYS A 27 5.72 -13.74 0.20
C LYS A 27 6.61 -13.77 -1.05
N ASP A 28 6.07 -14.24 -2.17
CA ASP A 28 6.79 -14.34 -3.44
C ASP A 28 7.25 -12.95 -3.91
N ALA A 29 6.35 -11.95 -3.84
CA ALA A 29 6.69 -10.56 -4.14
C ALA A 29 7.78 -10.01 -3.18
N GLU A 30 7.68 -10.30 -1.88
CA GLU A 30 8.67 -9.83 -0.89
C GLU A 30 10.06 -10.41 -1.16
N GLU A 31 10.16 -11.70 -1.53
CA GLU A 31 11.42 -12.35 -1.88
C GLU A 31 12.09 -11.68 -3.09
N ILE A 32 11.33 -11.37 -4.14
CA ILE A 32 11.85 -10.69 -5.33
C ILE A 32 12.27 -9.25 -5.00
N LEU A 33 11.46 -8.50 -4.26
CA LEU A 33 11.80 -7.14 -3.84
C LEU A 33 13.09 -7.11 -3.01
N ILE A 34 13.28 -8.08 -2.12
CA ILE A 34 14.53 -8.24 -1.35
C ILE A 34 15.71 -8.52 -2.27
N LEU A 35 15.53 -9.40 -3.27
CA LEU A 35 16.57 -9.71 -4.24
C LEU A 35 17.00 -8.47 -5.02
N CYS A 36 16.07 -7.67 -5.54
CA CYS A 36 16.37 -6.41 -6.23
C CYS A 36 17.17 -5.44 -5.35
N VAL A 37 16.87 -5.35 -4.06
CA VAL A 37 17.67 -4.52 -3.13
C VAL A 37 19.07 -5.08 -2.90
N LYS A 38 19.22 -6.40 -2.86
CA LYS A 38 20.54 -7.04 -2.72
C LYS A 38 21.40 -6.82 -3.97
N THR A 39 20.82 -7.00 -5.15
CA THR A 39 21.51 -6.83 -6.44
C THR A 39 21.66 -5.36 -6.85
N LYS A 40 21.02 -4.43 -6.12
CA LYS A 40 20.96 -3.00 -6.45
C LYS A 40 20.26 -2.71 -7.78
N ASP A 41 19.46 -3.64 -8.27
CA ASP A 41 18.75 -3.51 -9.53
C ASP A 41 17.52 -2.60 -9.39
N LEU A 42 17.71 -1.31 -9.71
CA LEU A 42 16.66 -0.30 -9.63
C LEU A 42 15.63 -0.49 -10.76
N GLU A 43 16.06 -0.92 -11.94
CA GLU A 43 15.17 -1.19 -13.06
C GLU A 43 14.28 -2.40 -12.77
N GLY A 44 14.90 -3.48 -12.27
CA GLY A 44 14.22 -4.70 -11.83
C GLY A 44 13.20 -4.40 -10.74
N LEU A 45 13.54 -3.58 -9.73
CA LEU A 45 12.59 -3.20 -8.68
C LEU A 45 11.33 -2.50 -9.24
N LEU A 46 11.50 -1.60 -10.21
CA LEU A 46 10.38 -0.87 -10.82
C LEU A 46 9.56 -1.76 -11.77
N LYS A 47 10.21 -2.69 -12.48
CA LYS A 47 9.53 -3.68 -13.32
C LYS A 47 8.72 -4.67 -12.48
N GLU A 48 9.31 -5.16 -11.39
CA GLU A 48 8.65 -6.09 -10.47
C GLU A 48 7.44 -5.44 -9.82
N ALA A 49 7.59 -4.19 -9.36
CA ALA A 49 6.47 -3.40 -8.86
C ALA A 49 5.28 -3.42 -9.84
N LYS A 50 5.55 -3.20 -11.14
CA LYS A 50 4.52 -3.26 -12.18
C LYS A 50 3.95 -4.67 -12.37
N SER A 51 4.79 -5.72 -12.35
CA SER A 51 4.35 -7.11 -12.48
C SER A 51 3.39 -7.49 -11.35
N CYS A 52 3.78 -7.26 -10.10
CA CYS A 52 2.95 -7.53 -8.94
C CYS A 52 1.61 -6.76 -9.01
N PHE A 53 1.59 -5.51 -9.48
CA PHE A 53 0.33 -4.78 -9.67
C PHE A 53 -0.60 -5.44 -10.68
N ASN A 54 -0.05 -5.94 -11.80
CA ASN A 54 -0.84 -6.62 -12.82
C ASN A 54 -1.40 -7.94 -12.30
N GLU A 55 -0.57 -8.75 -11.61
CA GLU A 55 -1.01 -10.03 -11.03
C GLU A 55 -2.13 -9.83 -9.99
N ILE A 56 -2.00 -8.82 -9.12
CA ILE A 56 -3.05 -8.47 -8.15
C ILE A 56 -4.32 -8.02 -8.86
N PHE A 57 -4.18 -7.22 -9.91
CA PHE A 57 -5.31 -6.75 -10.69
C PHE A 57 -6.04 -7.92 -11.33
N GLU A 58 -5.33 -8.82 -12.01
CA GLU A 58 -5.89 -10.01 -12.66
C GLU A 58 -6.59 -10.94 -11.66
N MET A 59 -5.96 -11.26 -10.52
CA MET A 59 -6.59 -12.07 -9.47
C MET A 59 -7.88 -11.47 -8.91
N CYS A 60 -7.99 -10.14 -8.88
CA CYS A 60 -9.15 -9.48 -8.29
C CYS A 60 -10.26 -9.23 -9.32
N PHE A 61 -9.91 -8.97 -10.59
CA PHE A 61 -10.84 -8.42 -11.58
C PHE A 61 -11.85 -9.45 -12.13
N ASP A 62 -11.58 -10.75 -12.00
CA ASP A 62 -12.42 -11.84 -12.55
C ASP A 62 -13.65 -12.19 -11.70
N ASN A 63 -14.63 -11.29 -11.61
CA ASN A 63 -15.99 -11.55 -11.08
C ASN A 63 -16.18 -11.45 -9.56
N LEU A 64 -15.36 -10.68 -8.84
CA LEU A 64 -15.65 -10.34 -7.45
C LEU A 64 -16.85 -9.38 -7.35
N SER A 65 -17.70 -9.58 -6.33
CA SER A 65 -18.62 -8.52 -5.93
C SER A 65 -17.81 -7.26 -5.59
N LYS A 66 -18.25 -6.09 -6.08
CA LYS A 66 -17.54 -4.81 -5.95
C LYS A 66 -17.00 -4.54 -4.53
N LYS A 67 -17.75 -4.96 -3.50
CA LYS A 67 -17.36 -4.78 -2.09
C LYS A 67 -16.20 -5.67 -1.64
N VAL A 68 -16.15 -6.93 -2.09
CA VAL A 68 -15.05 -7.85 -1.74
C VAL A 68 -13.80 -7.53 -2.54
N PHE A 69 -13.98 -7.18 -3.83
CA PHE A 69 -12.94 -6.59 -4.68
C PHE A 69 -12.26 -5.42 -3.97
N ASP A 70 -13.05 -4.41 -3.58
CA ASP A 70 -12.54 -3.19 -2.96
C ASP A 70 -11.78 -3.46 -1.65
N SER A 71 -12.12 -4.51 -0.90
CA SER A 71 -11.44 -4.83 0.36
C SER A 71 -10.11 -5.54 0.13
N ILE A 72 -10.10 -6.61 -0.69
CA ILE A 72 -8.91 -7.42 -0.95
C ILE A 72 -7.91 -6.61 -1.77
N TYR A 73 -8.36 -6.02 -2.88
CA TYR A 73 -7.53 -5.19 -3.74
C TYR A 73 -6.86 -4.08 -2.93
N LYS A 74 -7.62 -3.38 -2.08
CA LYS A 74 -7.07 -2.31 -1.25
C LYS A 74 -6.04 -2.82 -0.24
N GLU A 75 -6.28 -3.95 0.41
CA GLU A 75 -5.32 -4.51 1.36
C GLU A 75 -3.99 -4.86 0.68
N VAL A 76 -4.06 -5.60 -0.43
CA VAL A 76 -2.86 -6.08 -1.12
C VAL A 76 -2.15 -4.92 -1.82
N TYR A 77 -2.88 -4.00 -2.43
CA TYR A 77 -2.35 -2.77 -3.02
C TYR A 77 -1.59 -1.92 -1.99
N LEU A 78 -2.19 -1.65 -0.82
CA LEU A 78 -1.54 -0.85 0.21
C LEU A 78 -0.28 -1.52 0.75
N TRP A 79 -0.34 -2.84 0.97
CA TRP A 79 0.82 -3.62 1.39
C TRP A 79 1.95 -3.55 0.34
N LEU A 80 1.64 -3.72 -0.95
CA LEU A 80 2.63 -3.73 -2.02
C LEU A 80 3.30 -2.36 -2.18
N VAL A 81 2.50 -1.29 -2.21
CA VAL A 81 3.03 0.08 -2.31
C VAL A 81 3.94 0.39 -1.11
N ASP A 82 3.53 0.04 0.12
CA ASP A 82 4.35 0.26 1.32
C ASP A 82 5.72 -0.44 1.19
N ASN A 83 5.74 -1.69 0.75
CA ASN A 83 6.97 -2.46 0.59
C ASN A 83 7.88 -1.89 -0.51
N ILE A 84 7.33 -1.61 -1.70
CA ILE A 84 8.10 -0.99 -2.80
C ILE A 84 8.68 0.35 -2.35
N GLN A 85 7.91 1.18 -1.64
CA GLN A 85 8.41 2.47 -1.17
C GLN A 85 9.58 2.34 -0.20
N VAL A 86 9.56 1.34 0.69
CA VAL A 86 10.69 1.08 1.60
C VAL A 86 11.93 0.67 0.80
N LYS A 87 11.79 -0.33 -0.08
CA LYS A 87 12.91 -0.85 -0.88
C LYS A 87 13.47 0.16 -1.87
N LEU A 88 12.61 0.96 -2.48
CA LEU A 88 13.00 2.02 -3.41
C LEU A 88 13.79 3.12 -2.68
N LYS A 89 13.42 3.49 -1.45
CA LYS A 89 14.20 4.42 -0.63
C LYS A 89 15.59 3.87 -0.32
N GLU A 90 15.69 2.58 0.02
CA GLU A 90 16.98 1.91 0.29
C GLU A 90 17.91 1.96 -0.93
N ILE A 91 17.43 1.59 -2.11
CA ILE A 91 18.23 1.62 -3.35
C ILE A 91 18.62 3.05 -3.73
N ILE A 92 17.68 4.00 -3.71
CA ILE A 92 17.98 5.41 -4.03
C ILE A 92 19.05 5.96 -3.09
N LEU A 93 18.94 5.69 -1.78
CA LEU A 93 19.91 6.17 -0.80
C LEU A 93 21.30 5.58 -1.06
N TYR A 94 21.37 4.30 -1.40
CA TYR A 94 22.61 3.63 -1.78
C TYR A 94 23.28 4.31 -2.99
N TYR A 95 22.55 4.51 -4.09
CA TYR A 95 23.11 5.17 -5.28
C TYR A 95 23.47 6.62 -5.02
N LYS A 96 22.64 7.37 -4.29
CA LYS A 96 22.91 8.77 -3.95
C LYS A 96 24.19 8.93 -3.13
N THR A 97 24.48 7.98 -2.24
CA THR A 97 25.63 8.04 -1.33
C THR A 97 26.91 7.54 -1.99
N ASN A 98 26.83 6.41 -2.70
CA ASN A 98 28.03 5.72 -3.20
C ASN A 98 28.33 6.04 -4.68
N TYR A 99 27.30 6.29 -5.49
CA TYR A 99 27.43 6.44 -6.95
C TYR A 99 26.52 7.52 -7.55
N PRO A 100 26.61 8.79 -7.09
CA PRO A 100 25.68 9.85 -7.50
C PRO A 100 25.70 10.17 -9.00
N ASN A 101 26.80 9.82 -9.68
CA ASN A 101 26.98 10.03 -11.12
C ASN A 101 26.68 8.81 -12.00
N ASN A 102 26.24 7.69 -11.42
CA ASN A 102 25.89 6.49 -12.17
C ASN A 102 24.77 6.77 -13.20
N MET A 103 24.95 6.27 -14.42
CA MET A 103 24.02 6.50 -15.54
C MET A 103 22.65 5.86 -15.32
N GLU A 104 22.62 4.65 -14.78
CA GLU A 104 21.39 3.93 -14.46
C GLU A 104 20.59 4.66 -13.38
N TYR A 105 21.26 5.09 -12.30
CA TYR A 105 20.63 5.92 -11.27
C TYR A 105 20.04 7.21 -11.87
N LYS A 106 20.80 7.95 -12.70
CA LYS A 106 20.29 9.18 -13.34
C LYS A 106 19.08 8.92 -14.23
N LYS A 107 19.06 7.79 -14.96
CA LYS A 107 17.94 7.39 -15.81
C LYS A 107 16.65 7.16 -15.01
N PHE A 108 16.75 6.49 -13.86
CA PHE A 108 15.57 6.08 -13.08
C PHE A 108 15.24 6.99 -11.89
N LYS A 109 16.15 7.90 -11.49
CA LYS A 109 16.00 8.79 -10.35
C LYS A 109 14.67 9.53 -10.37
N ASN A 110 14.34 10.17 -11.50
CA ASN A 110 13.11 10.96 -11.60
C ASN A 110 11.87 10.08 -11.41
N ASN A 111 11.81 8.91 -12.05
CA ASN A 111 10.69 7.98 -11.90
C ASN A 111 10.57 7.48 -10.46
N ALA A 112 11.70 7.17 -9.82
CA ALA A 112 11.73 6.71 -8.45
C ALA A 112 11.29 7.80 -7.46
N GLU A 113 11.73 9.05 -7.65
CA GLU A 113 11.28 10.20 -6.87
C GLU A 113 9.80 10.51 -7.07
N LEU A 114 9.29 10.42 -8.31
CA LEU A 114 7.86 10.56 -8.61
C LEU A 114 7.05 9.46 -7.92
N TYR A 115 7.52 8.21 -7.96
CA TYR A 115 6.87 7.09 -7.26
C TYR A 115 6.80 7.35 -5.75
N LEU A 116 7.92 7.73 -5.13
CA LEU A 116 7.97 8.05 -3.69
C LEU A 116 7.11 9.26 -3.31
N LYS A 117 6.93 10.21 -4.23
CA LYS A 117 6.12 11.41 -3.99
C LYS A 117 4.63 11.13 -4.08
N TYR A 118 4.18 10.42 -5.11
CA TYR A 118 2.77 10.28 -5.45
C TYR A 118 2.12 9.01 -4.93
N PHE A 119 2.87 7.91 -4.82
CA PHE A 119 2.35 6.65 -4.28
C PHE A 119 2.49 6.58 -2.76
N LYS A 120 2.51 7.71 -2.06
CA LYS A 120 2.51 7.72 -0.59
C LYS A 120 1.25 7.02 -0.13
N VAL A 121 1.41 5.79 0.37
CA VAL A 121 0.44 5.22 1.27
C VAL A 121 0.48 6.15 2.47
N TYR A 122 -0.57 6.96 2.61
CA TYR A 122 -0.85 7.54 3.91
C TYR A 122 -1.05 6.34 4.81
N LYS A 123 0.02 5.91 5.50
CA LYS A 123 -0.08 5.04 6.67
C LYS A 123 -1.27 5.59 7.38
N ARG A 124 -2.34 4.78 7.45
CA ARG A 124 -3.51 5.03 8.26
C ARG A 124 -2.91 5.39 9.60
N LYS A 125 -2.75 6.70 9.89
CA LYS A 125 -2.09 7.16 11.11
C LYS A 125 -2.86 6.39 12.16
N GLY A 126 -2.15 5.47 12.82
CA GLY A 126 -2.80 4.38 13.55
C GLY A 126 -3.89 4.96 14.42
N ARG A 127 -4.92 4.18 14.78
CA ARG A 127 -6.01 4.67 15.66
C ARG A 127 -5.49 5.55 16.82
N LEU A 128 -4.27 5.30 17.29
CA LEU A 128 -3.41 6.18 18.11
C LEU A 128 -3.37 7.69 17.77
N PHE A 129 -3.26 8.14 16.51
CA PHE A 129 -3.29 9.57 16.20
C PHE A 129 -4.70 10.15 16.34
N CYS A 130 -5.74 9.39 15.96
CA CYS A 130 -7.11 9.77 16.28
C CYS A 130 -7.32 9.82 17.80
N PHE A 131 -6.84 8.81 18.54
CA PHE A 131 -6.87 8.81 20.01
C PHE A 131 -6.07 9.97 20.60
N PHE A 132 -4.94 10.35 20.02
CA PHE A 132 -4.13 11.49 20.47
C PHE A 132 -4.86 12.81 20.23
N VAL A 133 -5.52 12.97 19.07
CA VAL A 133 -6.37 14.14 18.78
C VAL A 133 -7.58 14.18 19.72
N TYR A 134 -8.27 13.05 19.94
CA TYR A 134 -9.36 12.96 20.91
C TYR A 134 -8.90 13.22 22.34
N PHE A 135 -7.72 12.74 22.72
CA PHE A 135 -7.09 13.00 24.02
C PHE A 135 -6.76 14.49 24.19
N ILE A 136 -6.24 15.15 23.16
CA ILE A 136 -6.00 16.61 23.20
C ILE A 136 -7.32 17.38 23.34
N ILE A 137 -8.37 17.01 22.60
CA ILE A 137 -9.70 17.64 22.72
C ILE A 137 -10.28 17.43 24.13
N PHE A 138 -10.17 16.20 24.66
CA PHE A 138 -10.63 15.83 25.99
C PHE A 138 -9.87 16.58 27.10
N MET A 139 -8.53 16.66 27.01
CA MET A 139 -7.70 17.39 27.96
C MET A 139 -7.93 18.89 27.91
N ASN A 140 -8.23 19.47 26.74
CA ASN A 140 -8.64 20.87 26.65
C ASN A 140 -10.00 21.11 27.33
N GLY A 141 -10.96 20.18 27.19
CA GLY A 141 -12.26 20.27 27.86
C GLY A 141 -12.16 20.16 29.39
N ILE A 142 -11.35 19.24 29.91
CA ILE A 142 -11.13 19.08 31.35
C ILE A 142 -10.33 20.25 31.93
N GLY A 143 -9.29 20.71 31.22
CA GLY A 143 -8.49 21.86 31.65
C GLY A 143 -9.32 23.14 31.79
N LEU A 144 -10.21 23.41 30.83
CA LEU A 144 -11.17 24.51 30.91
C LEU A 144 -12.15 24.35 32.08
N SER A 145 -12.69 23.15 32.30
CA SER A 145 -13.60 22.88 33.42
C SER A 145 -12.94 23.09 34.79
N LEU A 146 -11.70 22.61 34.97
CA LEU A 146 -10.93 22.81 36.21
C LEU A 146 -10.53 24.27 36.41
N ALA A 147 -10.15 24.98 35.34
CA ALA A 147 -9.86 26.41 35.41
C ALA A 147 -11.09 27.22 35.83
N ILE A 148 -12.26 26.96 35.24
CA ILE A 148 -13.52 27.61 35.61
C ILE A 148 -13.87 27.31 37.08
N GLN A 149 -13.78 26.05 37.53
CA GLN A 149 -14.01 25.70 38.94
C GLN A 149 -13.01 26.39 39.88
N TYR A 150 -11.74 26.51 39.50
CA TYR A 150 -10.74 27.23 40.27
C TYR A 150 -11.10 28.72 40.40
N PHE A 151 -11.49 29.38 39.31
CA PHE A 151 -11.89 30.78 39.33
C PHE A 151 -13.22 31.02 40.08
N ILE A 152 -14.16 30.08 40.04
CA ILE A 152 -15.41 30.14 40.81
C ILE A 152 -15.15 29.97 42.32
N LYS A 153 -14.27 29.04 42.72
CA LYS A 153 -13.93 28.81 44.15
C LYS A 153 -13.05 29.90 44.78
N LYS A 154 -12.39 30.74 43.96
CA LYS A 154 -11.52 31.83 44.44
C LYS A 154 -12.26 33.16 44.59
N LYS A 155 -13.55 33.22 44.23
CA LYS A 155 -14.50 34.24 44.66
C LYS A 155 -15.13 33.82 45.98
#